data_AF-A0A8D1ZMJ6-F1
#
_entry.id   AF-A0A8D1ZMJ6-F1
#
_cell.length_a   1.000
_cell.length_b   1.000
_cell.length_c   1.000
_cell.angle_alpha   90.00
_cell.angle_beta   90.00
_cell.angle_gamma   90.00
#
_symmetry.space_group_name_H-M   'P 1'
#
loop_
_entity.id
_entity.type
_entity.pdbx_description
1 polymer ?
#
loop_
_entity_poly.entity_id
_entity_poly.type
_entity_poly.pdbx_seq_one_letter_code
_entity_poly.pdbx_strand_id
1 'polypeptide(L)'
;MLKKKQSNGYYHCESSIVIGKKPVGIRDLINEALRRERMGLKSKVKQIKELMLRPETQARIRRELFEGRSINHSYQGKEVDYFSTILT
;
A
#
# COMPACT_ATOMS: atom_id res chain seq x y z
N MET A 1 14.59 49.18 21.50
CA MET A 1 15.18 47.82 21.51
C MET A 1 15.71 47.52 22.92
N LEU A 2 14.82 47.25 23.87
CA LEU A 2 15.13 47.25 25.31
C LEU A 2 15.31 45.84 25.90
N LYS A 3 14.92 44.81 25.17
CA LYS A 3 15.02 43.43 25.64
C LYS A 3 16.46 42.94 25.56
N LYS A 4 16.87 42.14 26.54
CA LYS A 4 18.20 41.53 26.59
C LYS A 4 18.43 40.71 25.32
N LYS A 5 19.61 40.84 24.73
CA LYS A 5 20.03 39.99 23.61
C LYS A 5 20.04 38.51 24.02
N GLN A 6 19.86 37.64 23.03
CA GLN A 6 20.02 36.20 23.18
C GLN A 6 21.48 35.84 23.49
N SER A 7 21.74 34.61 23.95
CA SER A 7 23.10 34.12 24.24
C SER A 7 24.02 34.09 23.02
N ASN A 8 23.45 33.99 21.81
CA ASN A 8 24.16 34.07 20.53
C ASN A 8 24.43 35.51 20.05
N GLY A 9 24.11 36.54 20.84
CA GLY A 9 24.34 37.96 20.52
C GLY A 9 23.27 38.63 19.66
N TYR A 10 22.28 37.89 19.16
CA TYR A 10 21.17 38.43 18.37
C TYR A 10 20.13 39.14 19.25
N TYR A 11 19.36 40.05 18.65
CA TYR A 11 18.27 40.72 19.34
C TYR A 11 17.16 39.74 19.74
N HIS A 12 16.48 40.06 20.84
CA HIS A 12 15.28 39.33 21.25
C HIS A 12 14.22 39.39 20.15
N CYS A 13 13.66 38.24 19.80
CA CYS A 13 12.67 38.08 18.73
C CYS A 13 11.45 37.34 19.30
N GLU A 14 10.27 37.95 19.25
CA GLU A 14 9.02 37.30 19.72
C GLU A 14 8.48 36.29 18.72
N SER A 15 8.65 36.58 17.43
CA SER A 15 8.11 35.79 16.33
C SER A 15 8.96 35.97 15.09
N SER A 16 9.11 34.88 14.33
CA SER A 16 9.76 34.90 13.03
C SER A 16 8.85 34.27 11.98
N ILE A 17 9.03 34.70 10.74
CA ILE A 17 8.44 34.05 9.57
C ILE A 17 9.58 33.57 8.68
N VAL A 18 9.43 32.39 8.08
CA VAL A 18 10.33 31.89 7.05
C VAL A 18 9.73 32.23 5.70
N ILE A 19 10.41 33.08 4.93
CA ILE A 19 10.01 33.42 3.57
C ILE A 19 10.67 32.41 2.62
N GLY A 20 9.86 31.65 1.88
CA GLY A 20 10.32 30.65 0.91
C GLY A 20 9.88 29.22 1.24
N LYS A 21 10.22 28.26 0.37
CA LYS A 21 9.96 26.84 0.65
C LYS A 21 10.83 26.41 1.84
N LYS A 22 10.22 25.72 2.81
CA LYS A 22 10.97 25.07 3.89
C LYS A 22 12.04 24.17 3.24
N PRO A 23 13.30 24.20 3.69
CA PRO A 23 14.32 23.32 3.15
C PRO A 23 13.83 21.89 3.31
N VAL A 24 13.64 21.22 2.18
CA VAL A 24 13.20 19.82 2.16
C VAL A 24 14.39 19.01 2.65
N GLY A 25 14.27 18.41 3.82
CA GLY A 25 15.33 17.57 4.35
C GLY A 25 15.50 16.33 3.49
N ILE A 26 16.70 15.73 3.49
CA ILE A 26 16.95 14.43 2.85
C ILE A 26 15.92 13.39 3.31
N ARG A 27 15.53 13.42 4.59
CA ARG A 27 14.49 12.57 5.17
C ARG A 27 13.12 12.76 4.50
N ASP A 28 12.75 14.01 4.19
CA ASP A 28 11.47 14.31 3.54
C ASP A 28 11.46 13.79 2.10
N LEU A 29 12.59 13.90 1.39
CA LEU A 29 12.75 13.32 0.05
C LEU A 29 12.63 11.79 0.06
N ILE A 30 13.27 11.13 1.03
CA ILE A 30 13.19 9.67 1.20
C ILE A 30 11.75 9.24 1.50
N ASN A 31 11.08 9.94 2.41
CA ASN A 31 9.69 9.64 2.75
C ASN A 31 8.75 9.81 1.55
N GLU A 32 8.94 10.86 0.75
CA GLU A 32 8.15 11.09 -0.46
C GLU A 32 8.40 10.02 -1.52
N ALA A 33 9.64 9.59 -1.73
CA ALA A 33 9.97 8.50 -2.65
C ALA A 33 9.29 7.19 -2.20
N LEU A 34 9.42 6.82 -0.93
CA LEU A 34 8.77 5.63 -0.36
C LEU A 34 7.25 5.69 -0.47
N ARG A 35 6.66 6.87 -0.25
CA ARG A 35 5.20 7.07 -0.35
C ARG A 35 4.72 6.80 -1.77
N ARG A 36 5.42 7.30 -2.79
CA ARG A 36 5.07 7.08 -4.20
C ARG A 36 5.10 5.60 -4.57
N GLU A 37 6.17 4.90 -4.22
CA GLU A 37 6.29 3.45 -4.46
C GLU A 37 5.15 2.67 -3.79
N ARG A 38 4.86 2.97 -2.51
CA ARG A 38 3.75 2.33 -1.79
C ARG A 38 2.40 2.57 -2.44
N MET A 39 2.15 3.78 -2.94
CA MET A 39 0.89 4.09 -3.63
C MET A 39 0.74 3.29 -4.93
N GLY A 40 1.82 3.18 -5.72
CA GLY A 40 1.83 2.36 -6.93
C GLY A 40 1.53 0.89 -6.64
N LEU A 41 2.19 0.33 -5.62
CA LEU A 41 1.95 -1.05 -5.19
C LEU A 41 0.51 -1.25 -4.70
N LYS A 42 0.01 -0.35 -3.85
CA LYS A 42 -1.36 -0.43 -3.30
C LYS A 42 -2.41 -0.41 -4.41
N SER A 43 -2.21 0.41 -5.45
CA SER A 43 -3.09 0.46 -6.62
C SER A 43 -3.10 -0.87 -7.37
N LYS A 44 -1.92 -1.46 -7.67
CA LYS A 44 -1.83 -2.76 -8.33
C LYS A 44 -2.48 -3.88 -7.52
N VAL A 45 -2.25 -3.92 -6.21
CA VAL A 45 -2.90 -4.90 -5.31
C VAL A 45 -4.42 -4.75 -5.34
N LYS A 46 -4.95 -3.52 -5.35
CA LYS A 46 -6.38 -3.27 -5.46
C LYS A 46 -6.93 -3.82 -6.79
N GLN A 47 -6.27 -3.54 -7.91
CA GLN A 47 -6.68 -4.05 -9.23
C GLN A 47 -6.68 -5.58 -9.28
N ILE A 48 -5.65 -6.23 -8.70
CA ILE A 48 -5.60 -7.70 -8.61
C ILE A 48 -6.78 -8.23 -7.80
N LYS A 49 -7.06 -7.63 -6.63
CA LYS A 49 -8.22 -8.02 -5.81
C LYS A 49 -9.53 -7.89 -6.57
N GLU A 50 -9.75 -6.77 -7.26
CA GLU A 50 -10.94 -6.56 -8.08
C GLU A 50 -11.06 -7.59 -9.21
N LEU A 51 -9.95 -7.93 -9.88
CA LEU A 51 -9.93 -8.97 -10.90
C LEU A 51 -10.27 -10.35 -10.31
N MET A 52 -9.71 -10.70 -9.15
CA MET A 52 -9.97 -11.97 -8.47
C MET A 52 -11.40 -12.10 -7.93
N LEU A 53 -12.09 -10.97 -7.70
CA LEU A 53 -13.49 -10.94 -7.30
C LEU A 53 -14.45 -11.14 -8.49
N ARG A 54 -13.99 -11.07 -9.74
CA ARG A 54 -14.85 -11.27 -10.91
C ARG A 54 -15.24 -12.74 -11.03
N PRO A 55 -16.55 -13.05 -11.20
CA PRO A 55 -17.01 -14.43 -11.29
C PRO A 55 -16.42 -15.16 -12.51
N GLU A 56 -16.16 -14.46 -13.62
CA GLU A 56 -15.54 -15.07 -14.81
C GLU A 56 -14.09 -15.49 -14.53
N THR A 57 -13.35 -14.68 -13.78
CA THR A 57 -11.97 -14.99 -13.38
C THR A 57 -11.94 -16.14 -12.40
N GLN A 58 -12.85 -16.15 -11.42
CA GLN A 58 -13.00 -17.26 -10.48
C GLN A 58 -13.39 -18.57 -11.18
N ALA A 59 -14.36 -18.53 -12.10
CA ALA A 59 -14.79 -19.69 -12.87
C ALA A 59 -13.65 -20.24 -13.74
N ARG A 60 -12.87 -19.36 -14.37
CA ARG A 60 -11.70 -19.76 -15.15
C ARG A 60 -10.61 -20.40 -14.28
N ILE A 61 -10.32 -19.82 -13.11
CA ILE A 61 -9.39 -20.42 -12.13
C ILE A 61 -9.88 -21.79 -11.68
N ARG A 62 -11.18 -21.93 -11.36
CA ARG A 62 -11.77 -23.22 -10.97
C ARG A 62 -11.63 -24.25 -12.10
N ARG A 63 -11.96 -23.88 -13.33
CA ARG A 63 -11.75 -24.74 -14.51
C ARG A 63 -10.30 -25.19 -14.64
N GLU A 64 -9.34 -24.26 -14.62
CA GLU A 64 -7.92 -24.60 -14.77
C GLU A 64 -7.40 -25.49 -13.62
N LEU A 65 -7.86 -25.27 -12.39
CA LEU A 65 -7.43 -26.03 -11.22
C LEU A 65 -8.05 -27.44 -11.13
N PHE A 66 -9.32 -27.59 -11.52
CA PHE A 66 -10.11 -28.82 -11.30
C PHE A 66 -10.43 -29.60 -12.58
N GLU A 67 -10.76 -28.93 -13.69
CA GLU A 67 -11.08 -29.59 -14.99
C GLU A 67 -9.80 -29.98 -15.76
N GLY A 68 -8.70 -29.23 -15.60
CA GLY A 68 -7.40 -29.57 -16.20
C GLY A 68 -6.67 -30.75 -15.54
N ARG A 69 -7.13 -31.21 -14.37
CA ARG A 69 -6.53 -32.34 -13.62
C ARG A 69 -7.34 -33.64 -13.72
N SER A 70 -8.56 -33.61 -14.28
CA SER A 70 -9.50 -34.73 -14.16
C SER A 70 -9.32 -35.87 -15.17
N ILE A 71 -8.17 -35.97 -15.86
CA ILE A 71 -7.90 -37.16 -16.71
C ILE A 71 -7.43 -38.36 -15.87
N ASN A 72 -6.91 -38.17 -14.63
CA ASN A 72 -6.29 -39.27 -13.88
C ASN A 72 -6.67 -39.36 -12.38
N HIS A 73 -7.92 -39.13 -11.97
CA HIS A 73 -8.33 -39.62 -10.65
C HIS A 73 -9.83 -39.90 -10.53
N SER A 74 -10.19 -41.15 -10.80
CA SER A 74 -11.45 -41.75 -10.37
C SER A 74 -11.39 -42.08 -8.87
N TYR A 75 -11.61 -41.09 -8.00
CA TYR A 75 -12.12 -41.39 -6.65
C TYR A 75 -13.17 -40.35 -6.27
N GLN A 76 -14.39 -40.85 -6.09
CA GLN A 76 -15.48 -40.16 -5.40
C GLN A 76 -14.95 -39.63 -4.07
N GLY A 77 -14.88 -38.31 -3.91
CA GLY A 77 -14.42 -37.67 -2.69
C GLY A 77 -15.08 -36.30 -2.57
N LYS A 78 -15.98 -36.19 -1.60
CA LYS A 78 -16.86 -35.07 -1.27
C LYS A 78 -16.27 -33.70 -1.63
N GLU A 79 -17.04 -32.93 -2.39
CA GLU A 79 -16.85 -31.50 -2.65
C GLU A 79 -16.91 -30.75 -1.32
N VAL A 80 -15.74 -30.53 -0.70
CA VAL A 80 -15.59 -29.62 0.44
C VAL A 80 -15.19 -28.28 -0.14
N ASP A 81 -16.03 -27.27 0.06
CA ASP A 81 -15.82 -25.91 -0.43
C ASP A 81 -14.71 -25.20 0.36
N TYR A 82 -13.45 -25.51 0.00
CA TYR A 82 -12.23 -24.98 0.61
C TYR A 82 -12.09 -23.46 0.51
N PHE A 83 -12.86 -22.79 -0.35
CA PHE A 83 -12.82 -21.32 -0.46
C PHE A 83 -13.72 -20.63 0.58
N SER A 84 -14.73 -21.32 1.11
CA SER A 84 -15.56 -20.78 2.20
C SER A 84 -14.79 -20.62 3.52
N THR A 85 -13.79 -21.47 3.74
CA THR A 85 -13.00 -21.50 5.00
C THR A 85 -11.80 -20.55 5.01
N ILE A 86 -11.34 -20.06 3.85
CA ILE A 86 -10.14 -19.19 3.76
C ILE A 86 -10.50 -17.68 3.78
N LEU A 87 -11.79 -17.34 3.61
CA LEU A 87 -12.27 -15.95 3.48
C LEU A 87 -13.03 -15.40 4.69
N THR A 88 -13.02 -16.09 5.84
CA THR A 88 -13.51 -15.56 7.13
C THR A 88 -12.36 -14.98 7.95
#